data_AF-A0A918A1R1-F1
#
_entry.id   AF-A0A918A1R1-F1
#
_cell.length_a   1.000
_cell.length_b   1.000
_cell.length_c   1.000
_cell.angle_alpha   90.00
_cell.angle_beta   90.00
_cell.angle_gamma   90.00
#
_symmetry.space_group_name_H-M   'P 1'
#
loop_
_entity.id
_entity.type
_entity.pdbx_description
1 polymer ?
#
loop_
_entity_poly.entity_id
_entity_poly.type
_entity_poly.pdbx_seq_one_letter_code
_entity_poly.pdbx_strand_id
1 'polypeptide(L)'
;MANNSKRTKGGPNKQAARAAKQRREQRLIEVDPLFHGSPPYAGYRSWLIPNPMTGGFDLEPTAPMDSRLYFARVQELLLPLYRGRVPLAATYLDDRIKSGFIVLADDDEPDAQVSVVPVAVFAEYVGHGDGNDGRRSQEVCPQLNCGGAVHLADEHAVWIHLHHLHAGGHFLLNDRDAVRLTIPPHSPGEDWRFVSVGQGATPVG
;
A
#
# COMPACT_ATOMS: atom_id res chain seq x y z
N MET A 1 -15.75 -2.81 -66.83
CA MET A 1 -15.08 -3.86 -66.04
C MET A 1 -14.77 -3.28 -64.67
N ALA A 2 -15.49 -3.69 -63.63
CA ALA A 2 -15.36 -3.14 -62.28
C ALA A 2 -14.51 -4.08 -61.41
N ASN A 3 -13.32 -3.63 -61.01
CA ASN A 3 -12.46 -4.34 -60.07
C ASN A 3 -13.05 -4.22 -58.65
N ASN A 4 -13.82 -5.22 -58.24
CA ASN A 4 -14.26 -5.38 -56.86
C ASN A 4 -13.10 -5.88 -56.00
N SER A 5 -12.26 -4.97 -55.52
CA SER A 5 -11.32 -5.29 -54.43
C SER A 5 -12.13 -5.47 -53.13
N LYS A 6 -12.29 -6.72 -52.69
CA LYS A 6 -12.84 -7.04 -51.38
C LYS A 6 -11.88 -6.50 -50.32
N ARG A 7 -12.16 -5.32 -49.76
CA ARG A 7 -11.57 -4.82 -48.51
C ARG A 7 -11.81 -5.85 -47.41
N THR A 8 -10.84 -6.72 -47.17
CA THR A 8 -10.73 -7.48 -45.93
C THR A 8 -10.52 -6.48 -44.80
N LYS A 9 -11.62 -6.12 -44.12
CA LYS A 9 -11.58 -5.47 -42.81
C LYS A 9 -10.86 -6.44 -41.86
N GLY A 10 -9.54 -6.30 -41.74
CA GLY A 10 -8.76 -7.01 -40.75
C GLY A 10 -9.32 -6.66 -39.38
N GLY A 11 -9.87 -7.66 -38.68
CA GLY A 11 -10.29 -7.50 -37.29
C GLY A 11 -9.11 -7.01 -36.43
N PRO A 12 -9.38 -6.42 -35.26
CA PRO A 12 -8.32 -5.95 -34.36
C PRO A 12 -7.27 -7.04 -34.18
N ASN A 13 -6.02 -6.71 -34.52
CA ASN A 13 -4.90 -7.64 -34.47
C ASN A 13 -4.83 -8.22 -33.04
N LYS A 14 -5.09 -9.53 -32.90
CA LYS A 14 -5.16 -10.20 -31.58
C LYS A 14 -3.91 -9.94 -30.73
N GLN A 15 -2.76 -9.73 -31.37
CA GLN A 15 -1.51 -9.35 -30.71
C GLN A 15 -1.59 -7.94 -30.10
N ALA A 16 -2.12 -6.95 -30.83
CA ALA A 16 -2.30 -5.59 -30.33
C ALA A 16 -3.29 -5.55 -29.15
N ALA A 17 -4.37 -6.34 -29.21
CA ALA A 17 -5.33 -6.45 -28.10
C ALA A 17 -4.70 -7.05 -26.83
N ARG A 18 -3.87 -8.09 -26.98
CA ARG A 18 -3.12 -8.70 -25.85
C ARG A 18 -2.13 -7.71 -25.24
N ALA A 19 -1.36 -7.00 -26.08
CA ALA A 19 -0.42 -5.99 -25.62
C ALA A 19 -1.11 -4.83 -24.88
N ALA A 20 -2.27 -4.38 -25.37
CA ALA A 20 -3.07 -3.35 -24.70
C ALA A 20 -3.59 -3.83 -23.33
N LYS A 21 -4.03 -5.09 -23.23
CA LYS A 21 -4.45 -5.71 -21.97
C LYS A 21 -3.30 -5.76 -20.97
N GLN A 22 -2.13 -6.25 -21.37
CA GLN A 22 -0.94 -6.34 -20.50
C GLN A 22 -0.51 -4.95 -19.99
N ARG A 23 -0.47 -3.93 -20.85
CA ARG A 23 -0.15 -2.55 -20.43
C ARG A 23 -1.15 -2.00 -19.43
N ARG A 24 -2.44 -2.34 -19.58
CA ARG A 24 -3.47 -1.92 -18.62
C ARG A 24 -3.26 -2.60 -17.27
N GLU A 25 -3.01 -3.91 -17.26
CA GLU A 25 -2.76 -4.66 -16.02
C GLU A 25 -1.49 -4.18 -15.31
N GLN A 26 -0.42 -3.94 -16.06
CA GLN A 26 0.81 -3.34 -15.54
C GLN A 26 0.54 -1.99 -14.86
N ARG A 27 -0.16 -1.08 -15.53
CA ARG A 27 -0.51 0.22 -14.94
C ARG A 27 -1.35 0.10 -13.67
N LEU A 28 -2.24 -0.89 -13.60
CA LEU A 28 -3.03 -1.14 -12.41
C LEU A 28 -2.15 -1.58 -11.24
N ILE A 29 -1.16 -2.44 -11.48
CA ILE A 29 -0.18 -2.88 -10.47
C ILE A 29 0.71 -1.69 -10.04
N GLU A 30 1.24 -0.92 -10.98
CA GLU A 30 2.07 0.26 -10.68
C GLU A 30 1.31 1.30 -9.84
N VAL A 31 0.02 1.47 -10.12
CA VAL A 31 -0.82 2.41 -9.38
C VAL A 31 -1.14 1.84 -8.00
N ASP A 32 -1.74 0.66 -7.91
CA ASP A 32 -2.21 0.04 -6.66
C ASP A 32 -1.68 -1.40 -6.51
N PRO A 33 -0.43 -1.55 -6.06
CA PRO A 33 0.24 -2.85 -6.01
C PRO A 33 -0.38 -3.77 -4.96
N LEU A 34 -0.88 -3.24 -3.84
CA LEU A 34 -1.53 -4.07 -2.83
C LEU A 34 -2.80 -4.75 -3.36
N PHE A 35 -3.61 -4.04 -4.15
CA PHE A 35 -4.86 -4.62 -4.66
C PHE A 35 -4.63 -5.49 -5.90
N HIS A 36 -3.76 -5.07 -6.82
CA HIS A 36 -3.58 -5.77 -8.09
C HIS A 36 -2.40 -6.75 -8.11
N GLY A 37 -1.41 -6.58 -7.23
CA GLY A 37 -0.23 -7.44 -7.12
C GLY A 37 -0.42 -8.65 -6.21
N SER A 38 -1.55 -8.78 -5.50
CA SER A 38 -1.88 -9.93 -4.63
C SER A 38 -0.77 -10.29 -3.63
N PRO A 39 -0.54 -9.46 -2.59
CA PRO A 39 0.40 -9.77 -1.52
C PRO A 39 0.21 -11.18 -0.92
N PRO A 40 1.29 -11.83 -0.46
CA PRO A 40 1.21 -13.24 -0.06
C PRO A 40 0.49 -13.49 1.28
N TYR A 41 0.27 -12.45 2.09
CA TYR A 41 -0.28 -12.58 3.45
C TYR A 41 -1.81 -12.52 3.50
N ALA A 42 -2.39 -13.18 4.51
CA ALA A 42 -3.84 -13.30 4.68
C ALA A 42 -4.52 -11.94 4.89
N GLY A 43 -3.85 -11.00 5.58
CA GLY A 43 -4.35 -9.65 5.84
C GLY A 43 -4.67 -8.81 4.60
N TYR A 44 -4.22 -9.24 3.41
CA TYR A 44 -4.50 -8.58 2.12
C TYR A 44 -5.57 -9.29 1.30
N ARG A 45 -6.16 -10.38 1.81
CA ARG A 45 -7.29 -11.07 1.16
C ARG A 45 -8.64 -10.44 1.50
N SER A 46 -8.68 -9.66 2.58
CA SER A 46 -9.88 -8.99 3.08
C SER A 46 -9.73 -7.48 3.03
N TRP A 47 -10.75 -6.80 2.52
CA TRP A 47 -10.75 -5.37 2.26
C TRP A 47 -12.01 -4.74 2.83
N LEU A 48 -11.84 -3.62 3.52
CA LEU A 48 -12.92 -2.73 3.90
C LEU A 48 -13.24 -1.85 2.68
N ILE A 49 -14.42 -2.09 2.09
CA ILE A 49 -14.90 -1.38 0.91
C ILE A 49 -16.17 -0.63 1.31
N PRO A 50 -16.23 0.70 1.18
CA PRO A 50 -17.43 1.48 1.46
C PRO A 50 -18.52 1.15 0.44
N ASN A 51 -19.78 1.40 0.80
CA ASN A 51 -20.88 1.26 -0.15
C ASN A 51 -20.68 2.25 -1.31
N PRO A 52 -20.71 1.79 -2.57
CA PRO A 52 -20.46 2.65 -3.73
C PRO A 52 -21.51 3.75 -3.95
N MET A 53 -22.70 3.60 -3.38
CA MET A 53 -23.80 4.58 -3.47
C MET A 53 -23.67 5.68 -2.43
N THR A 54 -23.25 5.35 -1.20
CA THR A 54 -23.16 6.31 -0.09
C THR A 54 -21.75 6.86 0.10
N GLY A 55 -20.72 6.17 -0.41
CA GLY A 55 -19.32 6.49 -0.21
C GLY A 55 -18.81 6.20 1.21
N GLY A 56 -19.65 5.61 2.08
CA GLY A 56 -19.31 5.31 3.47
C GLY A 56 -19.54 3.85 3.84
N PHE A 57 -19.17 3.49 5.07
CA PHE A 57 -19.47 2.16 5.61
C PHE A 57 -20.89 2.13 6.17
N ASP A 58 -21.71 1.24 5.63
CA ASP A 58 -23.06 1.04 6.12
C ASP A 58 -23.01 0.23 7.42
N LEU A 59 -23.35 0.88 8.52
CA LEU A 59 -23.47 0.25 9.82
C LEU A 59 -24.95 0.15 10.19
N GLU A 60 -25.31 -0.94 10.88
CA GLU A 60 -26.64 -1.08 11.46
C GLU A 60 -26.95 0.11 12.38
N PRO A 61 -28.19 0.61 12.43
CA PRO A 61 -28.57 1.69 13.34
C PRO A 61 -28.33 1.37 14.82
N THR A 62 -28.23 0.09 15.17
CA THR A 62 -27.93 -0.44 16.51
C THR A 62 -26.45 -0.71 16.74
N ALA A 63 -25.57 -0.41 15.77
CA ALA A 63 -24.14 -0.64 15.91
C ALA A 63 -23.56 0.10 17.12
N PRO A 64 -22.67 -0.54 17.92
CA PRO A 64 -22.02 0.09 19.06
C PRO A 64 -21.28 1.37 18.68
N MET A 65 -21.14 2.31 19.63
CA MET A 65 -20.44 3.58 19.39
C MET A 65 -18.99 3.35 18.95
N ASP A 66 -18.30 2.38 19.55
CA ASP A 66 -16.90 2.06 19.22
C ASP A 66 -16.74 1.64 17.75
N SER A 67 -17.69 0.85 17.22
CA SER A 67 -17.69 0.48 15.81
C SER A 67 -17.88 1.70 14.90
N ARG A 68 -18.78 2.62 15.28
CA ARG A 68 -19.00 3.86 14.51
C ARG A 68 -17.75 4.73 14.49
N LEU A 69 -17.11 4.92 15.64
CA LEU A 69 -15.87 5.70 15.75
C LEU A 69 -14.74 5.05 14.94
N TYR A 70 -14.61 3.73 15.01
CA TYR A 70 -13.65 2.97 14.21
C TYR A 70 -13.84 3.22 12.71
N PHE A 71 -15.04 2.97 12.18
CA PHE A 71 -15.30 3.11 10.74
C PHE A 71 -15.26 4.57 10.27
N ALA A 72 -15.69 5.53 11.10
CA ALA A 72 -15.54 6.95 10.80
C ALA A 72 -14.06 7.31 10.62
N ARG A 73 -13.18 6.83 11.51
CA ARG A 73 -11.74 7.06 11.42
C ARG A 73 -11.11 6.37 10.21
N VAL A 74 -11.50 5.13 9.89
CA VAL A 74 -11.05 4.44 8.68
C VAL A 74 -11.46 5.23 7.43
N GLN A 75 -12.71 5.71 7.38
CA GLN A 75 -13.25 6.47 6.27
C GLN A 75 -12.54 7.82 6.08
N GLU A 76 -12.26 8.53 7.17
CA GLU A 76 -11.64 9.85 7.12
C GLU A 76 -10.13 9.77 6.82
N LEU A 77 -9.43 8.86 7.48
CA LEU A 77 -7.97 8.85 7.50
C LEU A 77 -7.36 7.85 6.52
N LEU A 78 -7.84 6.61 6.49
CA LEU A 78 -7.23 5.55 5.69
C LEU A 78 -7.79 5.50 4.27
N LEU A 79 -9.09 5.66 4.10
CA LEU A 79 -9.74 5.51 2.79
C LEU A 79 -9.12 6.38 1.68
N PRO A 80 -8.73 7.65 1.92
CA PRO A 80 -8.06 8.47 0.92
C PRO A 80 -6.68 7.91 0.50
N LEU A 81 -5.92 7.37 1.46
CA LEU A 81 -4.59 6.81 1.22
C LEU A 81 -4.63 5.52 0.41
N TYR A 82 -5.66 4.71 0.61
CA TYR A 82 -5.86 3.43 -0.07
C TYR A 82 -6.91 3.50 -1.20
N ARG A 83 -7.15 4.70 -1.74
CA ARG A 83 -7.97 4.92 -2.95
C ARG A 83 -9.36 4.27 -2.90
N GLY A 84 -10.04 4.39 -1.76
CA GLY A 84 -11.41 3.91 -1.62
C GLY A 84 -11.56 2.46 -1.16
N ARG A 85 -10.47 1.76 -0.82
CA ARG A 85 -10.52 0.38 -0.30
C ARG A 85 -9.36 0.12 0.65
N VAL A 86 -9.63 -0.25 1.90
CA VAL A 86 -8.58 -0.40 2.91
C VAL A 86 -8.33 -1.89 3.16
N PRO A 87 -7.12 -2.44 2.97
CA PRO A 87 -6.85 -3.83 3.34
C PRO A 87 -6.89 -3.97 4.87
N LEU A 88 -7.36 -5.10 5.41
CA LEU A 88 -7.37 -5.30 6.87
C LEU A 88 -5.98 -5.12 7.48
N ALA A 89 -4.92 -5.54 6.77
CA ALA A 89 -3.52 -5.30 7.15
C ALA A 89 -3.22 -3.82 7.47
N ALA A 90 -3.82 -2.86 6.76
CA ALA A 90 -3.61 -1.44 7.04
C ALA A 90 -4.21 -1.02 8.38
N THR A 91 -5.27 -1.68 8.85
CA THR A 91 -5.87 -1.37 10.15
C THR A 91 -5.01 -1.90 11.30
N TYR A 92 -4.38 -3.05 11.13
CA TYR A 92 -3.39 -3.57 12.08
C TYR A 92 -2.12 -2.71 12.12
N LEU A 93 -1.64 -2.24 10.96
CA LEU A 93 -0.54 -1.29 10.90
C LEU A 93 -0.85 -0.01 11.70
N ASP A 94 -2.05 0.53 11.51
CA ASP A 94 -2.49 1.72 12.23
C ASP A 94 -2.47 1.52 13.76
N ASP A 95 -2.87 0.35 14.25
CA ASP A 95 -2.77 0.01 15.67
C ASP A 95 -1.31 -0.10 16.16
N ARG A 96 -0.39 -0.64 15.35
CA ARG A 96 1.04 -0.68 15.66
C ARG A 96 1.65 0.73 15.72
N ILE A 97 1.28 1.59 14.78
CA ILE A 97 1.75 2.98 14.76
C ILE A 97 1.29 3.71 16.04
N LYS A 98 0.03 3.55 16.44
CA LYS A 98 -0.48 4.12 17.71
C LYS A 98 0.22 3.58 18.94
N SER A 99 0.60 2.29 18.94
CA SER A 99 1.35 1.72 20.06
C SER A 99 2.79 2.24 20.16
N GLY A 100 3.26 3.00 19.16
CA GLY A 100 4.55 3.68 19.17
C GLY A 100 5.74 2.80 18.75
N PHE A 101 5.48 1.55 18.32
CA PHE A 101 6.52 0.63 17.88
C PHE A 101 6.09 -0.19 16.66
N ILE A 102 7.07 -0.57 15.85
CA ILE A 102 6.94 -1.49 14.72
C ILE A 102 7.75 -2.73 15.02
N VAL A 103 7.17 -3.89 14.76
CA VAL A 103 7.89 -5.17 14.78
C VAL A 103 8.40 -5.41 13.36
N LEU A 104 9.71 -5.51 13.17
CA LEU A 104 10.35 -5.81 11.90
C LEU A 104 10.79 -7.27 11.87
N ALA A 105 10.52 -7.97 10.78
CA ALA A 105 10.96 -9.34 10.57
C ALA A 105 11.87 -9.43 9.35
N ASP A 106 12.93 -10.24 9.44
CA ASP A 106 13.83 -10.50 8.31
C ASP A 106 13.27 -11.59 7.37
N ASP A 107 12.56 -12.57 7.94
CA ASP A 107 11.90 -13.67 7.22
C ASP A 107 10.50 -13.99 7.81
N ASP A 108 9.80 -14.98 7.24
CA ASP A 108 8.44 -15.38 7.67
C ASP A 108 8.41 -16.65 8.52
N GLU A 109 9.56 -17.27 8.82
CA GLU A 109 9.62 -18.51 9.58
C GLU A 109 9.11 -18.30 11.01
N PRO A 110 8.40 -19.27 11.62
CA PRO A 110 7.92 -19.23 13.00
C PRO A 110 8.93 -18.69 14.01
N ASP A 111 10.17 -19.14 13.86
CA ASP A 111 11.28 -18.87 14.78
C ASP A 111 12.19 -17.74 14.30
N ALA A 112 11.77 -16.99 13.26
CA ALA A 112 12.49 -15.85 12.74
C ALA A 112 12.77 -14.82 13.84
N GLN A 113 13.98 -14.26 13.83
CA GLN A 113 14.28 -13.14 14.70
C GLN A 113 13.46 -11.91 14.26
N VAL A 114 12.85 -11.25 15.23
CA VAL A 114 12.16 -9.97 15.02
C VAL A 114 12.84 -8.87 15.82
N SER A 115 12.82 -7.65 15.27
CA SER A 115 13.31 -6.44 15.92
C SER A 115 12.15 -5.51 16.25
N VAL A 116 12.07 -5.02 17.48
CA VAL A 116 11.07 -4.03 17.86
C VAL A 116 11.71 -2.64 17.81
N VAL A 117 11.19 -1.76 16.97
CA VAL A 117 11.76 -0.45 16.69
C VAL A 117 10.73 0.64 16.98
N PRO A 118 11.09 1.76 17.64
CA PRO A 118 10.19 2.90 17.78
C PRO A 118 9.72 3.41 16.41
N VAL A 119 8.45 3.79 16.30
CA VAL A 119 7.84 4.27 15.05
C VAL A 119 8.63 5.43 14.42
N ALA A 120 9.09 6.38 15.23
CA ALA A 120 9.88 7.52 14.75
C ALA A 120 11.20 7.08 14.11
N VAL A 121 11.93 6.16 14.77
CA VAL A 121 13.19 5.61 14.26
C VAL A 121 12.96 4.80 12.98
N PHE A 122 11.89 4.00 12.95
CA PHE A 122 11.54 3.25 11.75
C PHE A 122 11.22 4.17 10.57
N ALA A 123 10.45 5.23 10.80
CA ALA A 123 10.08 6.22 9.78
C ALA A 123 11.30 6.93 9.20
N GLU A 124 12.28 7.29 10.03
CA GLU A 124 13.55 7.84 9.57
C GLU A 124 14.32 6.83 8.72
N TYR A 125 14.41 5.57 9.15
CA TYR A 125 15.10 4.51 8.44
C TYR A 125 14.52 4.28 7.02
N VAL A 126 13.19 4.17 6.90
CA VAL A 126 12.55 3.99 5.59
C VAL A 126 12.54 5.27 4.74
N GLY A 127 12.58 6.44 5.38
CA GLY A 127 12.65 7.74 4.70
C GLY A 127 14.04 8.08 4.12
N HIS A 128 15.11 7.51 4.66
CA HIS A 128 16.51 7.81 4.31
C HIS A 128 17.19 6.79 3.38
N GLY A 129 16.43 5.87 2.76
CA GLY A 129 17.00 4.82 1.91
C GLY A 129 18.07 5.32 0.94
N ASP A 130 19.30 4.84 1.13
CA ASP A 130 20.56 5.14 0.42
C ASP A 130 20.39 5.43 -1.08
N GLY A 131 20.19 6.70 -1.41
CA GLY A 131 20.10 7.16 -2.78
C GLY A 131 20.36 8.65 -2.81
N ASN A 132 21.46 9.02 -3.45
CA ASN A 132 21.94 10.38 -3.72
C ASN A 132 20.98 11.23 -4.59
N ASP A 133 19.70 10.86 -4.65
CA ASP A 133 18.63 11.55 -5.35
C ASP A 133 17.56 11.92 -4.32
N GLY A 134 17.67 13.13 -3.75
CA GLY A 134 16.70 13.77 -2.86
C GLY A 134 15.32 14.03 -3.48
N ARG A 135 14.88 13.16 -4.40
CA ARG A 135 13.62 13.19 -5.14
C ARG A 135 12.59 12.17 -4.65
N ARG A 136 13.00 11.09 -3.95
CA ARG A 136 12.03 10.05 -3.53
C ARG A 136 11.12 10.47 -2.37
N SER A 137 11.55 11.39 -1.51
CA SER A 137 10.73 11.88 -0.39
C SER A 137 9.68 12.93 -0.82
N GLN A 138 9.82 13.53 -2.02
CA GLN A 138 8.89 14.56 -2.52
C GLN A 138 7.69 13.99 -3.31
N GLU A 139 7.74 12.74 -3.77
CA GLU A 139 6.66 12.15 -4.58
C GLU A 139 5.54 11.52 -3.74
N VAL A 140 5.69 11.44 -2.41
CA VAL A 140 4.72 10.78 -1.52
C VAL A 140 3.59 11.72 -1.05
N CYS A 141 3.78 13.06 -1.13
CA CYS A 141 2.79 14.07 -0.71
C CYS A 141 2.12 14.92 -1.83
N PRO A 142 1.85 14.45 -3.07
CA PRO A 142 1.11 15.27 -4.04
C PRO A 142 -0.41 15.14 -3.90
N GLN A 143 -0.94 14.10 -3.24
CA GLN A 143 -2.39 13.84 -3.18
C GLN A 143 -3.07 14.39 -1.92
N LEU A 144 -2.31 14.62 -0.86
CA LEU A 144 -2.71 15.45 0.26
C LEU A 144 -2.11 16.83 -0.04
N ASN A 145 -2.89 17.91 0.04
CA ASN A 145 -2.42 19.28 -0.15
C ASN A 145 -1.41 19.69 0.95
N CYS A 146 -0.26 19.03 1.05
CA CYS A 146 0.83 19.34 1.97
C CYS A 146 1.49 20.70 1.63
N GLY A 147 1.05 21.37 0.56
CA GLY A 147 1.46 22.72 0.16
C GLY A 147 0.63 23.87 0.77
N GLY A 148 -0.36 23.58 1.61
CA GLY A 148 -0.99 24.58 2.46
C GLY A 148 -0.37 24.53 3.85
N ALA A 149 -0.22 25.68 4.52
CA ALA A 149 0.33 25.83 5.87
C ALA A 149 -0.51 25.14 6.97
N VAL A 150 -0.68 23.82 6.88
CA VAL A 150 -1.19 22.95 7.93
C VAL A 150 0.05 22.38 8.59
N HIS A 151 0.41 22.92 9.74
CA HIS A 151 1.36 22.27 10.64
C HIS A 151 0.73 20.96 11.10
N LEU A 152 0.96 19.88 10.34
CA LEU A 152 0.73 18.54 10.84
C LEU A 152 1.73 18.32 11.98
N ALA A 153 1.25 17.86 13.13
CA ALA A 153 2.15 17.41 14.19
C ALA A 153 3.08 16.32 13.63
N ASP A 154 4.34 16.30 14.05
CA ASP A 154 5.37 15.39 13.49
C ASP A 154 4.91 13.91 13.54
N GLU A 155 4.18 13.52 14.58
CA GLU A 155 3.57 12.20 14.72
C GLU A 155 2.56 11.86 13.60
N HIS A 156 1.76 12.84 13.18
CA HIS A 156 0.79 12.66 12.11
C HIS A 156 1.47 12.55 10.74
N ALA A 157 2.57 13.28 10.54
CA ALA A 157 3.38 13.17 9.32
C ALA A 157 4.01 11.77 9.19
N VAL A 158 4.55 11.23 10.30
CA VAL A 158 5.07 9.85 10.34
C VAL A 158 3.97 8.83 10.03
N TRP A 159 2.80 8.97 10.65
CA TRP A 159 1.66 8.08 10.39
C TRP A 159 1.24 8.09 8.91
N ILE A 160 1.08 9.27 8.30
CA ILE A 160 0.76 9.42 6.87
C ILE A 160 1.85 8.73 6.02
N HIS A 161 3.12 9.00 6.31
CA HIS A 161 4.25 8.47 5.55
C HIS A 161 4.28 6.94 5.54
N LEU A 162 4.11 6.32 6.71
CA LEU A 162 4.09 4.87 6.84
C LEU A 162 2.91 4.25 6.09
N HIS A 163 1.71 4.84 6.16
CA HIS A 163 0.58 4.32 5.39
C HIS A 163 0.76 4.49 3.89
N HIS A 164 1.43 5.53 3.41
CA HIS A 164 1.75 5.65 1.99
C HIS A 164 2.76 4.60 1.52
N LEU A 165 3.83 4.37 2.29
CA LEU A 165 4.79 3.31 1.99
C LEU A 165 4.11 1.93 1.95
N HIS A 166 3.23 1.66 2.91
CA HIS A 166 2.42 0.44 2.94
C HIS A 166 1.50 0.36 1.71
N ALA A 167 0.74 1.42 1.39
CA ALA A 167 -0.14 1.46 0.22
C ALA A 167 0.62 1.28 -1.10
N GLY A 168 1.87 1.76 -1.17
CA GLY A 168 2.79 1.54 -2.28
C GLY A 168 3.44 0.15 -2.30
N GLY A 169 3.19 -0.70 -1.31
CA GLY A 169 3.78 -2.04 -1.22
C GLY A 169 5.28 -2.04 -0.90
N HIS A 170 5.81 -0.97 -0.30
CA HIS A 170 7.21 -0.89 0.13
C HIS A 170 7.48 -1.61 1.45
N PHE A 171 6.42 -1.88 2.20
CA PHE A 171 6.45 -2.90 3.23
C PHE A 171 5.06 -3.53 3.37
N LEU A 172 5.05 -4.75 3.88
CA LEU A 172 3.85 -5.53 4.14
C LEU A 172 3.83 -6.00 5.60
N LEU A 173 2.65 -6.15 6.19
CA LEU A 173 2.48 -6.88 7.43
C LEU A 173 2.31 -8.36 7.12
N ASN A 174 3.16 -9.21 7.67
CA ASN A 174 2.98 -10.64 7.59
C ASN A 174 1.85 -11.13 8.52
N ASP A 175 1.58 -12.43 8.51
CA ASP A 175 0.49 -13.03 9.29
C ASP A 175 0.73 -13.03 10.82
N ARG A 176 1.83 -12.42 11.29
CA ARG A 176 2.16 -12.20 12.71
C ARG A 176 2.25 -10.73 13.08
N ASP A 177 1.67 -9.85 12.25
CA ASP A 177 1.74 -8.40 12.38
C ASP A 177 3.17 -7.82 12.38
N ALA A 178 4.14 -8.55 11.86
CA ALA A 178 5.49 -8.05 11.67
C ALA A 178 5.65 -7.46 10.27
N VAL A 179 6.28 -6.30 10.20
CA VAL A 179 6.58 -5.59 8.97
C VAL A 179 7.75 -6.27 8.26
N ARG A 180 7.52 -6.65 7.00
CA ARG A 180 8.51 -7.11 6.02
C ARG A 180 8.73 -6.01 5.00
N LEU A 181 9.98 -5.60 4.79
CA LEU A 181 10.32 -4.65 3.73
C LEU A 181 10.22 -5.33 2.37
N THR A 182 9.63 -4.64 1.40
CA THR A 182 9.30 -5.24 0.11
C THR A 182 9.57 -4.30 -1.07
N ILE A 183 9.78 -4.91 -2.22
CA ILE A 183 9.68 -4.26 -3.51
C ILE A 183 8.44 -4.85 -4.21
N PRO A 184 7.41 -4.03 -4.50
CA PRO A 184 6.20 -4.53 -5.14
C PRO A 184 6.50 -5.03 -6.55
N PRO A 185 5.68 -5.95 -7.09
CA PRO A 185 5.78 -6.33 -8.49
C PRO A 185 5.54 -5.12 -9.39
N HIS A 186 6.22 -5.06 -10.53
CA HIS A 186 6.02 -4.03 -11.56
C HIS A 186 5.27 -4.55 -12.77
N SER A 187 5.09 -5.88 -12.88
CA SER A 187 4.44 -6.49 -14.02
C SER A 187 3.54 -7.67 -13.62
N PRO A 188 2.51 -8.01 -14.41
CA PRO A 188 1.64 -9.14 -14.11
C PRO A 188 2.41 -10.46 -14.06
N GLY A 189 2.29 -11.18 -12.95
CA GLY A 189 2.97 -12.46 -12.72
C GLY A 189 4.39 -12.34 -12.14
N GLU A 190 4.86 -11.14 -11.86
CA GLU A 190 6.05 -10.93 -11.03
C GLU A 190 5.70 -11.16 -9.55
N ASP A 191 6.60 -11.81 -8.81
CA ASP A 191 6.43 -12.06 -7.38
C ASP A 191 6.87 -10.85 -6.55
N TRP A 192 6.32 -10.76 -5.34
CA TRP A 192 6.79 -9.81 -4.32
C TRP A 192 8.22 -10.14 -3.91
N ARG A 193 9.09 -9.13 -3.90
CA ARG A 193 10.48 -9.30 -3.46
C ARG A 193 10.64 -8.77 -2.04
N PHE A 194 11.31 -9.53 -1.20
CA PHE A 194 11.58 -9.16 0.19
C PHE A 194 13.00 -8.62 0.34
N VAL A 195 13.13 -7.59 1.15
CA VAL A 195 14.41 -6.94 1.45
C VAL A 195 14.77 -7.26 2.89
N SER A 196 15.93 -7.87 3.11
CA SER A 196 16.46 -8.09 4.46
C SER A 196 16.88 -6.77 5.08
N VAL A 197 16.59 -6.58 6.36
CA VAL A 197 17.10 -5.44 7.11
C VAL A 197 18.58 -5.73 7.35
N GLY A 198 19.48 -5.09 6.60
CA GLY A 198 20.91 -5.28 6.80
C GLY A 198 21.26 -5.03 8.28
N GLN A 199 22.17 -5.84 8.86
CA GLN A 199 22.60 -5.84 10.27
C GLN A 199 23.18 -4.51 10.81
N GLY A 200 23.01 -3.38 10.12
CA GLY A 200 23.51 -2.06 10.52
C GLY A 200 22.61 -1.29 11.48
N ALA A 201 21.36 -1.72 11.69
CA ALA A 201 20.45 -1.08 12.65
C ALA A 201 20.52 -1.80 14.01
N THR A 202 21.68 -1.77 14.67
CA THR A 202 21.73 -2.10 16.10
C THR A 202 20.98 -1.01 16.87
N PRO A 203 19.86 -1.32 17.55
CA PRO A 203 19.24 -0.35 18.45
C PRO A 203 20.21 -0.13 19.62
N VAL A 204 20.54 1.13 19.87
CA VAL A 204 21.27 1.53 21.08
C VAL A 204 20.34 1.21 22.27
N GLY A 205 20.76 0.25 23.09
CA GLY A 205 20.13 -0.03 24.39
C GLY A 205 20.45 1.04 25.44
#